data_AF-A0A6A6I2R6-F1
#
_entry.id   AF-A0A6A6I2R6-F1
#
_cell.length_a   1.000
_cell.length_b   1.000
_cell.length_c   1.000
_cell.angle_alpha   90.00
_cell.angle_beta   90.00
_cell.angle_gamma   90.00
#
_symmetry.space_group_name_H-M   'P 1'
#
loop_
_entity.id
_entity.type
_entity.pdbx_description
1 polymer ?
#
loop_
_entity_poly.entity_id
_entity_poly.type
_entity_poly.pdbx_seq_one_letter_code
_entity_poly.pdbx_strand_id
1 'polypeptide(L)' 'MVLNVIEPAHSRYIPLAELLEDFLKEKFGKDYPDYDYNIEHVCDRWTFEAPEKVDEEEILRLIDEIESKQKKD' A
#
# COMPACT_ATOMS: atom_id res chain seq x y z
N MET A 1 9.33 -1.78 -13.57
CA MET A 1 8.30 -1.23 -12.66
C MET A 1 7.02 -1.98 -12.92
N VAL A 2 6.33 -2.37 -11.87
CA VAL A 2 5.07 -3.10 -11.93
C VAL A 2 3.99 -2.20 -11.36
N LEU A 3 2.92 -1.99 -12.15
CA LEU A 3 1.72 -1.32 -11.66
C LEU A 3 0.93 -2.30 -10.79
N ASN A 4 0.76 -1.95 -9.53
CA ASN A 4 -0.08 -2.66 -8.58
C ASN A 4 -1.40 -1.92 -8.44
N VAL A 5 -2.48 -2.69 -8.34
CA VAL A 5 -3.83 -2.16 -8.18
C VAL A 5 -4.48 -2.88 -7.02
N ILE A 6 -4.95 -2.12 -6.04
CA ILE A 6 -5.71 -2.63 -4.92
C ILE A 6 -7.20 -2.58 -5.29
N GLU A 7 -7.88 -3.71 -5.16
CA GLU A 7 -9.31 -3.78 -5.45
C GLU A 7 -10.12 -2.87 -4.51
N PRO A 8 -11.30 -2.36 -4.95
CA PRO A 8 -12.10 -1.44 -4.14
C PRO A 8 -12.52 -2.01 -2.78
N ALA A 9 -12.69 -3.33 -2.70
CA ALA A 9 -13.04 -4.03 -1.46
C ALA A 9 -11.98 -3.82 -0.36
N HIS A 10 -10.72 -3.62 -0.75
CA HIS A 10 -9.56 -3.43 0.14
C HIS A 10 -9.18 -1.95 0.25
N SER A 11 -9.29 -1.18 -0.84
CA SER A 11 -8.88 0.23 -0.88
C SER A 11 -9.57 1.10 0.17
N ARG A 12 -10.84 0.82 0.46
CA ARG A 12 -11.61 1.53 1.51
C ARG A 12 -11.03 1.43 2.92
N TYR A 13 -10.17 0.44 3.20
CA TYR A 13 -9.52 0.25 4.49
C TYR A 13 -8.16 0.96 4.58
N ILE A 14 -7.68 1.51 3.46
CA ILE A 14 -6.45 2.28 3.38
C ILE A 14 -6.86 3.75 3.16
N PRO A 15 -7.08 4.53 4.23
CA PRO A 15 -7.68 5.85 4.11
C PRO A 15 -6.73 6.92 3.55
N LEU A 16 -5.42 6.69 3.62
CA LEU A 16 -4.39 7.68 3.30
C LEU A 16 -3.29 7.05 2.44
N ALA A 17 -2.79 7.82 1.47
CA ALA A 17 -1.67 7.40 0.60
C ALA A 17 -0.39 7.13 1.41
N GLU A 18 -0.14 7.92 2.46
CA GLU A 18 1.04 7.81 3.34
C GLU A 18 1.14 6.42 4.00
N LEU A 19 0.00 5.81 4.37
CA LEU A 19 -0.01 4.46 4.96
C LEU A 19 0.46 3.40 3.95
N LEU A 20 0.09 3.58 2.69
CA LEU A 20 0.53 2.70 1.62
C LEU A 20 2.01 2.96 1.27
N GLU A 21 2.44 4.22 1.29
CA GLU A 21 3.83 4.60 1.06
C GLU A 21 4.76 4.04 2.15
N ASP A 22 4.38 4.16 3.42
CA ASP A 22 5.12 3.62 4.55
C ASP A 22 5.29 2.10 4.42
N PHE A 23 4.20 1.39 4.09
CA PHE A 23 4.26 -0.05 3.82
C PHE A 23 5.23 -0.40 2.68
N LEU A 24 5.21 0.36 1.59
CA LEU A 24 6.11 0.13 0.46
C LEU A 24 7.57 0.42 0.82
N LYS A 25 7.84 1.45 1.63
CA LYS A 25 9.17 1.74 2.18
C LYS A 25 9.65 0.64 3.13
N GLU A 26 8.79 0.08 3.97
CA GLU A 26 9.15 -1.04 4.85
C GLU A 26 9.48 -2.31 4.04
N LYS A 27 8.71 -2.59 2.98
CA LYS A 27 8.88 -3.78 2.15
C LYS A 27 10.10 -3.69 1.21
N PHE A 28 10.23 -2.58 0.49
CA PHE A 28 11.18 -2.42 -0.61
C PHE A 28 12.27 -1.40 -0.33
N GLY A 29 12.10 -0.49 0.64
CA GLY A 29 13.03 0.61 0.89
C GLY A 29 14.43 0.18 1.31
N LYS A 30 14.63 -1.07 1.76
CA LYS A 30 15.97 -1.60 2.03
C LYS A 30 16.76 -1.89 0.74
N ASP A 31 16.08 -2.44 -0.26
CA ASP A 31 16.68 -2.81 -1.54
C ASP A 31 16.60 -1.66 -2.56
N TYR A 32 15.62 -0.77 -2.39
CA TYR A 32 15.33 0.39 -3.23
C TYR A 32 15.07 1.65 -2.38
N PRO A 33 16.09 2.20 -1.71
CA PRO A 33 15.93 3.32 -0.75
C PRO A 33 15.46 4.63 -1.37
N ASP A 34 15.82 4.87 -2.63
CA ASP A 34 15.49 6.11 -3.37
C ASP A 34 14.35 5.88 -4.38
N TYR A 35 13.54 4.83 -4.20
CA TYR A 35 12.44 4.53 -5.10
C TYR A 35 11.28 5.51 -4.88
N ASP A 36 10.84 6.14 -5.97
CA ASP A 36 9.68 7.03 -5.97
C ASP A 36 8.41 6.20 -6.23
N TYR A 37 7.67 5.88 -5.17
CA TYR A 37 6.41 5.16 -5.27
C TYR A 37 5.33 6.12 -5.77
N ASN A 38 5.05 6.09 -7.08
CA ASN A 38 3.92 6.86 -7.63
C ASN A 38 2.61 6.23 -7.14
N ILE A 39 2.00 6.80 -6.11
CA ILE A 39 0.75 6.32 -5.49
C ILE A 39 -0.40 7.25 -5.87
N GLU A 40 -1.46 6.68 -6.43
CA GLU A 40 -2.66 7.40 -6.87
C GLU A 40 -3.93 6.68 -6.40
N HIS A 41 -4.98 7.45 -6.13
CA HIS A 41 -6.31 6.90 -5.85
C HIS A 41 -7.25 7.22 -7.01
N VAL A 42 -7.59 6.21 -7.81
CA VAL A 42 -8.37 6.36 -9.03
C VAL A 42 -9.58 5.44 -8.96
N CYS A 43 -10.79 6.00 -9.07
CA CYS A 43 -12.06 5.24 -9.11
C CYS A 43 -12.18 4.19 -8.00
N ASP A 44 -12.02 4.63 -6.74
CA ASP A 44 -12.10 3.79 -5.53
C ASP A 44 -11.03 2.68 -5.44
N ARG A 45 -9.94 2.83 -6.18
CA ARG A 45 -8.79 1.92 -6.17
C ARG A 45 -7.53 2.69 -5.84
N TRP A 46 -6.70 2.13 -4.97
CA TRP A 46 -5.31 2.53 -4.89
C TRP A 46 -4.51 1.88 -6.02
N THR A 47 -3.75 2.69 -6.74
CA THR A 47 -2.82 2.26 -7.77
C THR A 47 -1.44 2.76 -7.42
N PHE A 48 -0.42 1.91 -7.53
CA PHE A 48 0.95 2.32 -7.24
C PHE A 48 1.99 1.57 -8.05
N GLU A 49 3.10 2.23 -8.34
CA GLU A 49 4.26 1.59 -8.97
C GLU A 49 5.24 1.07 -7.92
N ALA A 50 5.73 -0.15 -8.12
CA ALA A 50 6.76 -0.74 -7.27
C ALA A 50 7.77 -1.57 -8.10
N PRO A 51 8.94 -1.90 -7.53
CA PRO A 51 9.92 -2.77 -8.18
C PRO A 51 9.34 -4.15 -8.53
N GLU A 52 8.46 -4.67 -7.68
CA GLU A 52 7.84 -6.00 -7.81
C GLU A 52 6.32 -5.93 -7.56
N LYS A 53 5.63 -7.03 -7.86
CA LYS A 53 4.20 -7.15 -7.58
C LYS A 53 4.01 -7.36 -6.07
N VAL A 54 3.02 -6.69 -5.50
CA VAL A 54 2.58 -6.91 -4.10
C VAL A 54 1.43 -7.91 -4.13
N ASP A 55 1.56 -8.96 -3.34
CA ASP A 55 0.55 -10.01 -3.27
C ASP A 55 -0.64 -9.59 -2.42
N GLU A 56 -1.81 -10.17 -2.69
CA GLU A 56 -3.05 -9.86 -1.98
C GLU A 56 -2.93 -10.12 -0.47
N GLU A 57 -2.22 -11.18 -0.06
CA GLU A 57 -1.95 -11.48 1.37
C GLU A 57 -1.20 -10.35 2.07
N GLU A 58 -0.34 -9.61 1.36
CA GLU A 58 0.42 -8.50 1.94
C GLU A 58 -0.44 -7.26 2.09
N ILE A 59 -1.33 -7.02 1.12
CA ILE A 59 -2.34 -5.96 1.23
C ILE A 59 -3.29 -6.23 2.39
N LEU A 60 -3.70 -7.49 2.61
CA LEU A 60 -4.52 -7.85 3.76
C LEU A 60 -3.79 -7.62 5.08
N ARG A 61 -2.50 -7.95 5.17
CA ARG A 61 -1.69 -7.64 6.37
C ARG A 61 -1.60 -6.14 6.63
N LEU A 62 -1.39 -5.33 5.59
CA LEU A 62 -1.40 -3.87 5.72
C LEU A 62 -2.73 -3.38 6.30
N ILE A 63 -3.85 -3.90 5.80
CA ILE A 63 -5.18 -3.53 6.31
C ILE A 63 -5.33 -3.91 7.79
N ASP A 64 -4.93 -5.12 8.18
CA ASP A 64 -4.98 -5.58 9.56
C ASP A 64 -4.14 -4.69 10.50
N GLU A 65 -2.97 -4.23 10.04
CA GLU A 65 -2.10 -3.32 10.79
C GLU A 65 -2.71 -1.93 10.95
N ILE A 66 -3.32 -1.39 9.88
CA ILE A 66 -4.02 -0.10 9.91
C ILE A 66 -5.20 -0.17 10.90
N GLU A 67 -6.03 -1.20 10.81
CA GLU A 67 -7.17 -1.38 11.71
C GLU A 67 -6.71 -1.56 13.17
N SER A 68 -5.61 -2.29 13.39
CA SER A 68 -5.04 -2.50 14.72
C SER A 68 -4.49 -1.21 15.34
N LYS A 69 -3.93 -0.30 14.52
CA LYS A 69 -3.50 1.04 14.96
C LYS A 69 -4.69 1.92 15.30
N GLN A 70 -5.78 1.87 14.53
CA GLN A 70 -6.99 2.69 14.76
C GLN A 70 -7.78 2.29 16.01
N LYS A 71 -7.74 1.03 16.46
CA LYS A 71 -8.46 0.56 17.67
C LYS A 71 -7.78 0.94 18.99
N LYS A 72 -6.59 1.52 18.95
CA LYS A 72 -5.81 1.89 20.15
C LYS A 72 -5.94 3.37 20.56
N ASP A 73 -6.66 4.17 19.77
CA ASP A 73 -7.04 5.55 20.08
C ASP A 73 -8.47 5.60 20.62
#